data_AF-A0A968SPF6-F1
#
_entry.id   AF-A0A968SPF6-F1
#
_cell.length_a   1.000
_cell.length_b   1.000
_cell.length_c   1.000
_cell.angle_alpha   90.00
_cell.angle_beta   90.00
_cell.angle_gamma   90.00
#
_symmetry.space_group_name_H-M   'P 1'
#
loop_
_entity.id
_entity.type
_entity.pdbx_description
1 polymer ?
#
loop_
_entity_poly.entity_id
_entity_poly.type
_entity_poly.pdbx_seq_one_letter_code
_entity_poly.pdbx_strand_id
1 'polypeptide(L)' 'MSQALKAIYQKGAFILQTDFELPEGTEVELFIQSPQVTSPLISDAGAKQRFLSSLVERMQQNLIPPNAPRFTREMLHERR' A
#
# COMPACT_ATOMS: atom_id res chain seq x y z
N MET A 1 -22.37 17.49 14.55
CA MET A 1 -22.08 16.96 13.21
C MET A 1 -20.58 16.73 13.15
N SER A 2 -20.11 15.50 12.96
CA SER A 2 -18.68 15.21 12.78
C SER A 2 -18.36 15.15 11.29
N GLN A 3 -17.29 15.83 10.87
CA GLN A 3 -16.80 15.81 9.49
C GLN A 3 -15.42 15.17 9.47
N ALA A 4 -15.25 14.11 8.67
CA ALA A 4 -13.96 13.48 8.47
C ALA A 4 -13.17 14.24 7.39
N LEU A 5 -12.01 14.80 7.77
CA LEU A 5 -11.08 15.43 6.85
C LEU A 5 -9.89 14.50 6.60
N LYS A 6 -9.46 14.38 5.35
CA LYS A 6 -8.26 13.60 5.00
C LYS A 6 -7.03 14.49 5.08
N ALA A 7 -5.99 13.98 5.72
CA ALA A 7 -4.70 14.65 5.82
C ALA A 7 -3.55 13.67 5.57
N ILE A 8 -2.42 14.22 5.12
CA ILE A 8 -1.15 13.50 5.00
C ILE A 8 -0.22 14.03 6.07
N TYR A 9 0.34 13.13 6.88
CA TYR A 9 1.39 13.51 7.83
C TYR A 9 2.73 13.66 7.09
N GLN A 10 3.27 14.87 7.06
CA GLN A 10 4.53 15.18 6.39
C GLN A 10 5.32 16.19 7.23
N LYS A 11 6.58 15.87 7.54
CA LYS A 11 7.52 16.76 8.25
C LYS A 11 6.99 17.31 9.58
N GLY A 12 6.26 16.51 10.35
CA GLY A 12 5.74 16.94 11.66
C GLY A 12 4.37 17.61 11.62
N ALA A 13 3.77 17.79 10.45
CA ALA A 13 2.47 18.45 10.29
C ALA A 13 1.47 17.57 9.51
N PHE A 14 0.19 17.71 9.81
CA PHE A 14 -0.91 17.12 9.04
C PHE A 14 -1.36 18.11 7.96
N ILE A 15 -1.12 17.77 6.70
CA ILE A 15 -1.49 18.59 5.54
C ILE A 15 -2.83 18.08 5.00
N LEU A 16 -3.87 18.91 5.04
CA LEU A 16 -5.19 18.56 4.51
C LEU A 16 -5.13 18.33 3.00
N GLN A 17 -5.89 17.34 2.51
CA GLN A 17 -5.98 17.05 1.07
C GLN A 17 -6.97 17.98 0.34
N THR A 18 -7.87 18.61 1.08
CA THR A 18 -8.90 19.53 0.58
C THR A 18 -8.90 20.77 1.45
N ASP A 19 -9.08 21.93 0.82
CA ASP A 19 -9.17 23.20 1.53
C ASP A 19 -10.32 23.15 2.54
N PHE A 20 -10.00 23.53 3.78
CA PHE A 20 -10.95 23.59 4.87
C PHE A 20 -10.48 24.63 5.88
N GLU A 21 -11.32 25.61 6.16
CA GLU A 21 -11.05 26.60 7.20
C GLU A 21 -11.30 25.98 8.56
N LEU A 22 -10.21 25.61 9.25
CA LEU A 22 -10.24 25.13 10.62
C LEU A 22 -9.76 26.27 11.54
N PRO A 23 -10.63 26.85 12.39
CA PRO A 23 -10.23 27.90 13.33
C PRO A 23 -9.12 27.42 14.28
N GLU A 24 -8.21 28.32 14.63
CA GLU A 24 -7.16 28.04 15.60
C GLU A 24 -7.76 27.66 16.97
N GLY A 25 -7.18 26.65 17.63
CA GLY A 25 -7.67 26.13 18.90
C GLY A 25 -8.83 25.13 18.78
N THR A 26 -9.26 24.77 17.56
CA THR A 26 -10.28 23.72 17.39
C THR A 26 -9.73 22.36 17.83
N GLU A 27 -10.41 21.71 18.77
CA GLU A 27 -10.11 20.34 19.17
C GLU A 27 -10.50 19.35 18.06
N VAL A 28 -9.60 18.42 17.75
CA VAL A 28 -9.80 17.40 16.73
C VAL A 28 -9.36 16.03 17.22
N GLU A 29 -10.01 14.98 16.72
CA GLU A 29 -9.58 13.60 16.90
C GLU A 29 -8.78 13.13 15.69
N LEU A 30 -7.66 12.47 15.92
CA LEU A 30 -6.83 11.90 14.86
C LEU A 30 -7.08 10.40 14.74
N PHE A 31 -7.52 9.97 13.55
CA PHE A 31 -7.63 8.56 13.21
C PHE A 31 -6.53 8.18 12.21
N ILE A 32 -5.58 7.35 12.63
CA ILE A 32 -4.47 6.89 11.78
C ILE A 32 -4.91 5.65 11.01
N GLN A 33 -5.08 5.81 9.70
CA GLN A 33 -5.33 4.67 8.82
C GLN A 33 -4.03 3.90 8.60
N SER A 34 -3.96 2.67 9.08
CA SER A 34 -2.88 1.74 8.72
C SER A 34 -2.91 1.49 7.20
N PRO A 35 -1.75 1.40 6.52
CA PRO A 35 -1.71 1.04 5.11
C PRO A 35 -2.40 -0.32 4.94
N GLN A 36 -3.59 -0.32 4.34
CA GLN A 36 -4.20 -1.57 3.92
C GLN A 36 -3.56 -1.94 2.60
N VAL A 37 -2.87 -3.08 2.57
CA VAL A 37 -2.51 -3.73 1.31
C VAL A 37 -3.80 -4.26 0.72
N THR A 38 -4.55 -3.40 0.04
CA THR A 38 -5.71 -3.83 -0.73
C THR A 38 -5.18 -4.58 -1.94
N SER A 39 -5.60 -5.83 -2.09
CA SER A 39 -5.31 -6.56 -3.33
C SER A 39 -5.90 -5.76 -4.48
N PRO A 40 -5.20 -5.63 -5.62
CA PRO A 40 -5.74 -4.95 -6.78
C PRO A 40 -7.10 -5.56 -7.12
N LEU A 41 -8.13 -4.74 -7.07
CA LEU A 41 -9.50 -5.17 -7.27
C LEU A 41 -9.71 -5.46 -8.75
N ILE A 42 -9.49 -6.72 -9.17
CA ILE A 42 -9.90 -7.20 -10.49
C ILE A 42 -11.31 -7.76 -10.34
N SER A 43 -12.32 -6.89 -10.48
CA SER A 43 -13.73 -7.25 -10.33
C SER A 43 -14.26 -8.11 -11.48
N ASP A 44 -13.70 -7.95 -12.69
CA ASP A 44 -14.10 -8.74 -13.86
C ASP A 44 -13.39 -10.10 -13.88
N ALA A 45 -14.17 -11.17 -13.95
CA ALA A 45 -13.64 -12.54 -13.98
C ALA A 45 -12.75 -12.79 -15.21
N GLY A 46 -13.09 -12.21 -16.38
CA GLY A 46 -12.31 -12.36 -17.61
C GLY A 46 -10.97 -11.62 -17.55
N ALA A 47 -10.94 -10.42 -16.97
CA ALA A 47 -9.71 -9.69 -16.67
C ALA A 47 -8.84 -10.43 -15.66
N LYS A 48 -9.45 -11.04 -14.63
CA LYS A 48 -8.73 -11.82 -13.62
C LYS A 48 -8.05 -13.05 -14.24
N GLN A 49 -8.76 -13.78 -15.10
CA GLN A 49 -8.19 -14.93 -15.79
C GLN A 49 -7.00 -14.53 -16.67
N ARG A 50 -7.15 -13.49 -17.50
CA ARG A 50 -6.07 -12.97 -18.36
C ARG A 50 -4.85 -12.52 -17.55
N PHE A 51 -5.09 -11.81 -16.44
CA PHE A 51 -4.03 -11.37 -15.54
C PHE A 51 -3.27 -12.56 -14.95
N LEU A 52 -3.98 -13.56 -14.42
CA LEU A 52 -3.36 -14.74 -13.82
C LEU A 52 -2.55 -15.55 -14.85
N SER A 53 -3.07 -15.74 -16.06
CA SER A 53 -2.33 -16.41 -17.13
C SER A 53 -1.02 -15.69 -17.46
N SER A 54 -1.07 -14.36 -17.63
CA SER A 54 0.11 -13.54 -17.89
C SER A 54 1.11 -13.54 -16.72
N LEU A 55 0.62 -13.62 -15.48
CA LEU A 55 1.47 -13.71 -14.30
C LEU A 55 2.23 -15.04 -14.28
N VAL A 56 1.53 -16.15 -14.49
CA VAL A 56 2.13 -17.49 -14.50
C VAL A 56 3.18 -17.61 -15.62
N GLU A 57 2.87 -17.12 -16.82
CA GLU A 57 3.82 -17.11 -17.93
C GLU A 57 5.11 -16.35 -17.57
N ARG A 58 4.99 -15.16 -16.98
CA ARG A 58 6.15 -14.37 -16.53
C ARG A 58 6.95 -15.08 -15.44
N MET A 59 6.29 -15.78 -14.52
CA MET A 59 6.96 -16.56 -13.48
C MET A 59 7.72 -17.75 -14.09
N GLN A 60 7.15 -18.43 -15.08
CA GLN A 60 7.81 -19.53 -15.79
C GLN A 60 9.02 -19.06 -16.61
N GLN A 61 8.97 -17.85 -17.16
CA GLN A 61 10.10 -17.24 -17.88
C GLN A 61 11.21 -16.76 -16.94
N ASN A 62 10.90 -16.47 -15.67
CA ASN A 62 11.86 -16.04 -14.65
C ASN A 62 12.17 -17.17 -13.66
N LEU A 63 12.76 -18.26 -14.17
CA LEU A 63 13.20 -19.36 -13.32
C LEU A 63 14.28 -18.89 -12.33
N ILE A 64 14.18 -19.39 -11.10
CA ILE A 64 15.24 -19.20 -10.11
C ILE A 64 16.49 -19.92 -10.62
N PRO A 65 17.64 -19.22 -10.76
CA PRO A 65 18.87 -19.86 -11.19
C PRO A 65 19.23 -21.05 -10.29
N PRO A 66 19.79 -22.15 -10.84
CA PRO A 66 20.12 -23.34 -10.05
C PRO A 66 21.16 -23.05 -8.96
N ASN A 67 21.95 -21.99 -9.11
CA ASN A 67 22.94 -21.51 -8.16
C ASN A 67 22.44 -20.34 -7.29
N ALA A 68 21.13 -20.05 -7.29
CA ALA A 68 20.61 -18.93 -6.51
C ALA A 68 20.83 -19.17 -5.00
N PRO A 69 21.30 -18.17 -4.25
CA PRO A 69 21.48 -18.29 -2.81
C PRO A 69 20.14 -18.54 -2.12
N ARG A 70 20.11 -19.49 -1.19
CA ARG A 70 18.97 -19.69 -0.30
C ARG A 70 19.05 -18.67 0.82
N PHE A 71 18.21 -17.64 0.76
CA PHE A 71 18.10 -16.69 1.86
C PHE A 71 17.32 -17.31 3.02
N THR A 72 17.86 -17.22 4.22
CA THR A 72 17.09 -17.49 5.44
C THR A 72 16.15 -16.31 5.73
N ARG A 73 15.20 -16.53 6.65
CA ARG A 73 14.27 -15.49 7.08
C ARG A 73 15.02 -14.24 7.57
N GLU A 74 16.06 -14.44 8.37
CA GLU A 74 16.87 -13.37 8.97
C GLU A 74 17.53 -12.52 7.87
N MET A 75 18.11 -13.17 6.85
CA MET A 75 18.77 -12.49 5.73
C MET A 75 17.82 -11.64 4.86
N LEU A 76 16.52 -11.95 4.85
CA LEU A 76 15.51 -11.15 4.13
C LEU A 76 15.06 -9.91 4.90
N HIS A 77 15.20 -9.91 6.23
CA HIS A 77 14.79 -8.81 7.10
C HIS A 77 15.94 -7.84 7.43
N GLU A 78 17.18 -8.19 7.12
CA GLU A 78 18.37 -7.37 7.38
C GLU A 78 18.72 -6.36 6.26
N ARG A 79 17.74 -5.94 5.46
CA ARG A 79 17.92 -4.75 4.60
C ARG A 79 17.40 -3.53 5.34
N ARG A 80 18.25 -2.98 6.21
CA ARG A 80 18.13 -1.59 6.69
C ARG A 80 18.99 -0.69 5.81
#